data_AF-A0A820STY4-F1
#
_entry.id   AF-A0A820STY4-F1
#
_cell.length_a   1.000
_cell.length_b   1.000
_cell.length_c   1.000
_cell.angle_alpha   90.00
_cell.angle_beta   90.00
_cell.angle_gamma   90.00
#
_symmetry.space_group_name_H-M   'P 1'
#
loop_
_entity.id
_entity.type
_entity.pdbx_description
1 polymer ?
#
loop_
_entity_poly.entity_id
_entity_poly.type
_entity_poly.pdbx_seq_one_letter_code
_entity_poly.pdbx_strand_id
1 'polypeptide(L)'
;MDIDIIIRIGFFINDLHRDIQRLHSQQFDDHQPDKTFTVYRGQGLSKEDFSKMIKTKGGLLSFNNFLSTSKNPSTALEFVQQAATNPDLVGILFVMT
;
A
#
# COMPACT_ATOMS: atom_id res chain seq x y z
N MET A 1 -28.75 20.70 5.68
CA MET A 1 -27.94 19.62 6.29
C MET A 1 -27.01 19.00 5.27
N ASP A 2 -27.50 18.51 4.11
CA ASP A 2 -26.61 17.90 3.11
C ASP A 2 -25.71 18.90 2.37
N ILE A 3 -26.21 20.10 2.06
CA ILE A 3 -25.42 21.14 1.36
C ILE A 3 -24.24 21.61 2.20
N ASP A 4 -24.42 21.84 3.50
CA ASP A 4 -23.34 22.28 4.39
C ASP A 4 -22.23 21.23 4.53
N ILE A 5 -22.61 19.95 4.53
CA ILE A 5 -21.68 18.81 4.54
C ILE A 5 -20.93 18.74 3.21
N ILE A 6 -21.63 18.84 2.08
CA ILE A 6 -21.01 18.84 0.74
C ILE A 6 -20.01 19.99 0.61
N ILE A 7 -20.34 21.19 1.08
CA ILE A 7 -19.44 22.34 1.06
C ILE A 7 -18.17 22.06 1.89
N ARG A 8 -18.33 21.50 3.11
CA ARG A 8 -17.17 21.15 3.97
C ARG A 8 -16.30 20.05 3.36
N ILE A 9 -16.90 19.03 2.75
CA ILE A 9 -16.18 17.98 2.03
C ILE A 9 -15.44 18.59 0.83
N GLY A 10 -16.04 19.56 0.13
CA GLY A 10 -15.39 20.28 -0.96
C GLY A 10 -14.08 20.96 -0.52
N PHE A 11 -14.09 21.65 0.62
CA PHE A 11 -12.86 22.22 1.20
C PHE A 11 -11.84 21.13 1.57
N PHE A 12 -12.28 20.07 2.24
CA PHE A 12 -11.41 18.94 2.59
C PHE A 12 -10.77 18.29 1.36
N ILE A 13 -11.53 18.06 0.28
CA ILE A 13 -11.00 17.49 -0.98
C ILE A 13 -9.97 18.43 -1.61
N ASN A 14 -10.22 19.74 -1.60
CA ASN A 14 -9.25 20.71 -2.12
C ASN A 14 -7.95 20.69 -1.31
N ASP A 15 -8.03 20.61 0.02
CA ASP A 15 -6.85 20.57 0.88
C ASP A 15 -6.10 19.24 0.70
N LEU A 16 -6.83 18.11 0.64
CA LEU A 16 -6.27 16.79 0.34
C LEU A 16 -5.55 16.77 -1.01
N HIS A 17 -6.13 17.38 -2.04
CA HIS A 17 -5.51 17.49 -3.36
C HIS A 17 -4.17 18.24 -3.29
N ARG A 18 -4.15 19.39 -2.61
CA ARG A 18 -2.93 20.21 -2.45
C ARG A 18 -1.84 19.44 -1.69
N ASP A 19 -2.22 18.70 -0.65
CA ASP A 19 -1.27 17.88 0.11
C ASP A 19 -0.71 16.72 -0.72
N ILE A 20 -1.54 16.05 -1.52
CA ILE A 20 -1.06 15.01 -2.45
C ILE A 20 -0.08 15.60 -3.46
N GLN A 21 -0.37 16.76 -4.06
CA GLN A 21 0.54 17.43 -4.98
C GLN A 21 1.87 17.79 -4.31
N ARG A 22 1.82 18.37 -3.11
CA ARG A 22 3.01 18.71 -2.34
C ARG A 22 3.86 17.48 -2.02
N LEU A 23 3.25 16.40 -1.53
CA LEU A 23 3.95 15.15 -1.22
C LEU A 23 4.52 14.50 -2.48
N HIS A 24 3.80 14.54 -3.59
CA HIS A 24 4.28 14.05 -4.88
C HIS A 24 5.54 14.80 -5.33
N SER A 25 5.53 16.14 -5.32
CA SER A 25 6.71 16.96 -5.64
C SER A 25 7.88 16.72 -4.69
N GLN A 26 7.62 16.46 -3.39
CA GLN A 26 8.67 16.09 -2.44
C GLN A 26 9.26 14.69 -2.71
N GLN A 27 8.44 13.77 -3.21
CA GLN A 27 8.86 12.41 -3.51
C GLN A 27 9.64 12.31 -4.82
N PHE A 28 9.23 13.09 -5.81
CA PHE A 28 9.84 13.19 -7.13
C PHE A 28 10.26 14.64 -7.35
N ASP A 29 11.46 15.00 -6.89
CA ASP A 29 12.08 16.28 -7.27
C ASP A 29 12.09 16.39 -8.81
N ASP A 30 11.95 17.60 -9.35
CA ASP A 30 11.86 17.92 -10.80
C ASP A 30 13.01 17.37 -11.67
N HIS A 31 14.05 16.81 -11.05
CA HIS A 31 15.26 16.30 -11.69
C HIS A 31 15.26 14.78 -11.91
N GLN A 32 14.33 14.00 -11.32
CA GLN A 32 14.29 12.53 -11.49
C GLN A 32 12.86 11.95 -11.52
N PRO A 33 12.03 12.32 -12.53
CA PRO A 33 10.66 11.80 -12.65
C PRO A 33 10.60 10.27 -12.86
N ASP A 34 11.64 9.65 -13.42
CA ASP A 34 11.69 8.21 -13.69
C ASP A 34 12.33 7.37 -12.57
N LYS A 35 12.52 7.93 -11.38
CA LYS A 35 13.14 7.20 -10.27
C LYS A 35 12.18 6.18 -9.67
N THR A 36 12.28 4.95 -10.13
CA THR A 36 11.67 3.81 -9.42
C THR A 36 12.37 3.61 -8.07
N PHE A 37 11.60 3.19 -7.07
CA PHE A 37 12.14 2.86 -5.77
C PHE A 37 11.44 1.63 -5.21
N THR A 38 12.22 0.77 -4.57
CA THR A 38 11.68 -0.42 -3.95
C THR A 38 10.92 -0.06 -2.67
N VAL A 39 9.72 -0.61 -2.54
CA VAL A 39 8.98 -0.63 -1.29
C VAL A 39 8.61 -2.05 -0.90
N TYR A 40 8.42 -2.22 0.40
CA TYR A 40 8.15 -3.50 1.04
C TYR A 40 6.80 -3.45 1.72
N ARG A 41 6.06 -4.56 1.62
CA ARG A 41 4.79 -4.75 2.32
C ARG A 41 4.74 -6.14 2.93
N GLY A 42 4.58 -6.20 4.24
CA GLY A 42 4.29 -7.45 4.93
C GLY A 42 2.79 -7.63 5.13
N GLN A 43 2.29 -8.83 4.92
CA GLN A 43 0.94 -9.21 5.34
C GLN A 43 0.80 -10.71 5.57
N GLY A 44 -0.21 -11.10 6.33
CA GLY A 44 -0.70 -12.48 6.35
C GLY A 44 -1.62 -12.74 5.17
N LEU A 45 -1.54 -13.95 4.61
CA LEU A 45 -2.53 -14.52 3.71
C LEU A 45 -3.07 -15.82 4.30
N SER A 46 -4.34 -16.11 4.07
CA SER A 46 -4.85 -17.45 4.34
C SER A 46 -4.07 -18.47 3.49
N LYS A 47 -3.93 -19.71 3.97
CA LYS A 47 -3.32 -20.79 3.18
C LYS A 47 -4.02 -21.00 1.83
N GLU A 48 -5.32 -20.77 1.78
CA GLU A 48 -6.11 -20.87 0.55
C GLU A 48 -5.74 -19.76 -0.44
N ASP A 49 -5.71 -18.51 0.01
CA ASP A 49 -5.36 -17.36 -0.85
C ASP A 49 -3.91 -17.44 -1.31
N PHE A 50 -3.01 -17.88 -0.43
CA PHE A 50 -1.62 -18.17 -0.81
C PHE A 50 -1.56 -19.23 -1.92
N SER A 51 -2.32 -20.32 -1.77
CA SER A 51 -2.37 -21.38 -2.79
C SER A 51 -2.94 -20.89 -4.13
N LYS A 52 -3.95 -20.01 -4.10
CA LYS A 52 -4.49 -19.35 -5.30
C LYS A 52 -3.43 -18.46 -5.95
N MET A 53 -2.74 -17.64 -5.15
CA MET A 53 -1.70 -16.72 -5.62
C MET A 53 -0.55 -17.46 -6.32
N ILE A 54 -0.12 -18.61 -5.79
CA ILE A 54 0.93 -19.44 -6.43
C ILE A 54 0.46 -19.99 -7.78
N LYS A 55 -0.82 -20.38 -7.91
CA LYS A 55 -1.39 -20.89 -9.17
C LYS A 55 -1.58 -19.78 -10.22
N THR A 56 -1.74 -18.52 -9.80
CA THR A 56 -1.92 -17.37 -10.69
C THR A 56 -0.62 -16.61 -10.95
N LYS A 57 0.54 -17.26 -10.83
CA LYS A 57 1.84 -16.64 -11.11
C LYS A 57 1.89 -16.06 -12.52
N GLY A 58 2.35 -14.82 -12.65
CA GLY A 58 2.34 -14.06 -13.91
C GLY A 58 1.00 -13.40 -14.24
N GLY A 59 -0.05 -13.65 -13.45
CA GLY A 59 -1.33 -12.96 -13.50
C GLY A 59 -1.34 -11.66 -12.68
N LEU A 60 -2.52 -11.05 -12.60
CA LEU A 60 -2.76 -9.83 -11.83
C LEU A 60 -3.19 -10.16 -10.39
N LEU A 61 -2.74 -9.34 -9.45
CA LEU A 61 -3.16 -9.39 -8.05
C LEU A 61 -3.94 -8.11 -7.72
N SER A 62 -5.13 -8.26 -7.16
CA SER A 62 -5.93 -7.14 -6.68
C SER A 62 -5.79 -6.99 -5.16
N PHE A 63 -5.64 -5.75 -4.70
CA PHE A 63 -5.67 -5.40 -3.29
C PHE A 63 -6.93 -4.57 -3.04
N ASN A 64 -7.82 -5.05 -2.16
CA ASN A 64 -9.06 -4.34 -1.81
C ASN A 64 -8.86 -3.13 -0.87
N ASN A 65 -7.61 -2.84 -0.48
CA ASN A 65 -7.29 -1.81 0.52
C ASN A 65 -6.09 -0.97 0.08
N PHE A 66 -5.95 0.21 0.69
CA PHE A 66 -4.77 1.06 0.51
C PHE A 66 -3.48 0.29 0.83
N LEU A 67 -2.48 0.45 -0.05
CA LEU A 67 -1.17 -0.16 0.08
C LEU A 67 -0.35 0.59 1.13
N SER A 68 -0.43 0.15 2.39
CA SER A 68 0.59 0.47 3.38
C SER A 68 1.90 -0.23 2.98
N THR A 69 2.94 0.56 2.71
CA THR A 69 4.26 0.11 2.25
C THR A 69 5.35 0.93 2.93
N SER A 70 6.56 0.37 3.05
CA SER A 70 7.71 1.06 3.65
C SER A 70 8.93 0.89 2.76
N LYS A 71 9.81 1.91 2.72
CA LYS A 71 11.16 1.78 2.15
C LYS A 71 12.10 0.95 3.03
N ASN A 72 11.77 0.79 4.32
CA ASN A 72 12.52 -0.03 5.25
C ASN A 72 11.95 -1.47 5.30
N PRO A 73 12.70 -2.49 4.87
CA PRO A 73 12.26 -3.88 4.91
C PRO A 73 11.88 -4.35 6.32
N SER A 74 12.57 -3.87 7.36
CA SER A 74 12.33 -4.30 8.75
C SER A 74 10.91 -3.96 9.20
N THR A 75 10.42 -2.76 8.85
CA THR A 75 9.03 -2.37 9.14
C THR A 75 8.03 -3.30 8.49
N ALA A 76 8.29 -3.74 7.25
CA ALA A 76 7.41 -4.69 6.56
C ALA A 76 7.50 -6.10 7.18
N LEU A 77 8.70 -6.52 7.60
CA LEU A 77 8.93 -7.82 8.23
C LEU A 77 8.20 -7.98 9.57
N GLU A 78 8.01 -6.92 10.33
CA GLU A 78 7.21 -6.96 11.57
C GLU A 78 5.79 -7.49 11.31
N PHE A 79 5.13 -7.05 10.22
CA PHE A 79 3.81 -7.55 9.83
C PHE A 79 3.85 -9.01 9.38
N VAL A 80 4.93 -9.45 8.72
CA VAL A 80 5.12 -10.85 8.31
C VAL A 80 5.25 -11.75 9.53
N GLN A 81 6.09 -11.35 10.50
CA GLN A 81 6.33 -12.09 11.73
C GLN A 81 5.05 -12.16 12.57
N GLN A 82 4.34 -11.05 12.71
CA GLN A 82 3.06 -11.02 13.42
C GLN A 82 2.05 -11.98 12.77
N ALA A 83 1.93 -11.99 11.43
CA ALA A 83 1.05 -12.90 10.74
C ALA A 83 1.45 -14.38 10.92
N ALA A 84 2.75 -14.66 10.96
CA ALA A 84 3.27 -16.02 11.15
C ALA A 84 2.97 -16.61 12.55
N THR A 85 2.57 -15.79 13.53
CA THR A 85 2.10 -16.30 14.84
C THR A 85 0.76 -17.03 14.75
N ASN A 86 -0.02 -16.79 13.68
CA ASN A 86 -1.27 -17.47 13.42
C ASN A 86 -1.02 -18.70 12.52
N PRO A 87 -1.31 -19.94 13.00
CA PRO A 87 -1.05 -21.16 12.25
C PRO A 87 -1.87 -21.29 10.96
N ASP A 88 -2.96 -20.53 10.80
CA ASP A 88 -3.82 -20.53 9.61
C ASP A 88 -3.38 -19.55 8.53
N LEU A 89 -2.39 -18.70 8.85
CA LEU A 89 -1.85 -17.71 7.94
C LEU A 89 -0.44 -18.08 7.44
N VAL A 90 -0.11 -17.53 6.29
CA VAL A 90 1.24 -17.51 5.73
C VAL A 90 1.67 -16.05 5.70
N GLY A 91 2.77 -15.73 6.39
CA GLY A 91 3.39 -14.41 6.31
C GLY A 91 4.07 -14.21 4.95
N ILE A 92 3.73 -13.13 4.25
CA ILE A 92 4.24 -12.79 2.92
C ILE A 92 4.86 -11.41 2.94
N LEU A 93 6.09 -11.31 2.42
CA LEU A 93 6.76 -10.06 2.10
C LEU A 93 6.66 -9.79 0.60
N PHE A 94 5.88 -8.77 0.23
CA PHE A 94 5.87 -8.24 -1.13
C PHE A 94 7.03 -7.24 -1.30
N VAL A 95 7.75 -7.37 -2.42
CA VAL A 95 8.79 -6.44 -2.87
C VAL A 95 8.28 -5.82 -4.16
N MET A 96 8.10 -4.51 -4.17
CA MET A 96 7.47 -3.77 -5.27
C MET A 96 8.45 -2.71 -5.77
N THR A 97 8.64 -2.61 -7.09
CA THR A 97 9.61 -1.71 -7.76
C THR A 97 8.95 -0.92 -8.88
#